data_AF-A0AAN4HBV7-F1
#
_entry.id   AF-A0AAN4HBV7-F1
#
_cell.length_a   1.000
_cell.length_b   1.000
_cell.length_c   1.000
_cell.angle_alpha   90.00
_cell.angle_beta   90.00
_cell.angle_gamma   90.00
#
_symmetry.space_group_name_H-M   'P 1'
#
loop_
_entity.id
_entity.type
_entity.pdbx_description
1 polymer ?
#
loop_
_entity_poly.entity_id
_entity_poly.type
_entity_poly.pdbx_seq_one_letter_code
_entity_poly.pdbx_strand_id
1 'polypeptide(L)'
;MEGVRKKCVEPEALKECGSPTVYFCEHEMKNSCLIAIPSWDWSFLMDYTIDFKDEKPMLMKALEKCVSYHLVKDVVDVFYDFALSEI
;
A
#
# COMPACT_ATOMS: atom_id res chain seq x y z
N MET A 1 24.47 -9.37 -0.88
CA MET A 1 23.47 -8.42 -1.41
C MET A 1 22.14 -8.98 -0.97
N GLU A 2 21.59 -8.43 0.11
CA GLU A 2 20.27 -8.79 0.64
C GLU A 2 19.20 -8.38 -0.40
N GLY A 3 18.33 -9.32 -0.75
CA GLY A 3 17.38 -9.20 -1.85
C GLY A 3 16.11 -8.48 -1.45
N VAL A 4 15.87 -7.30 -2.03
CA VAL A 4 14.56 -6.63 -1.94
C VAL A 4 13.63 -7.24 -2.98
N ARG A 5 12.47 -7.76 -2.57
CA ARG A 5 11.41 -8.17 -3.52
C ARG A 5 10.59 -6.96 -3.90
N LYS A 6 10.50 -6.68 -5.20
CA LYS A 6 9.71 -5.57 -5.74
C LYS A 6 8.63 -6.12 -6.66
N LYS A 7 7.40 -5.69 -6.46
CA LYS A 7 6.25 -6.07 -7.29
C LYS A 7 5.48 -4.82 -7.66
N CYS A 8 5.03 -4.74 -8.90
CA CYS A 8 4.17 -3.67 -9.39
C CYS A 8 2.77 -4.22 -9.71
N VAL A 9 1.75 -3.45 -9.38
CA VAL A 9 0.34 -3.80 -9.55
C VAL A 9 -0.43 -2.55 -9.98
N GLU A 10 -1.50 -2.75 -10.73
CA GLU A 10 -2.48 -1.72 -11.06
C GLU A 10 -3.83 -2.11 -10.44
N PRO A 11 -4.09 -1.76 -9.16
CA PRO A 11 -5.27 -2.24 -8.45
C PRO A 11 -6.56 -1.72 -9.10
N GLU A 12 -7.55 -2.60 -9.25
CA GLU A 12 -8.88 -2.23 -9.77
C GLU A 12 -9.53 -1.09 -8.99
N ALA A 13 -9.34 -1.05 -7.67
CA ALA A 13 -9.86 -0.01 -6.79
C ALA A 13 -9.33 1.40 -7.13
N LEU A 14 -8.24 1.49 -7.91
CA LEU A 14 -7.62 2.74 -8.33
C LEU A 14 -7.90 3.12 -9.78
N LYS A 15 -8.76 2.37 -10.49
CA LYS A 15 -9.17 2.71 -11.87
C LYS A 15 -9.74 4.12 -11.98
N GLU A 16 -10.58 4.52 -11.02
CA GLU A 16 -11.16 5.87 -10.99
C GLU A 16 -10.14 6.96 -10.62
N CYS A 17 -8.97 6.57 -10.12
CA CYS A 17 -7.90 7.47 -9.69
C CYS A 17 -6.79 7.61 -10.75
N GLY A 18 -7.10 7.29 -12.02
CA GLY A 18 -6.17 7.35 -13.14
C GLY A 18 -5.29 6.11 -13.31
N SER A 19 -5.68 4.97 -12.70
CA SER A 19 -4.95 3.70 -12.77
C SER A 19 -3.45 3.82 -12.47
N PRO A 20 -3.07 4.41 -11.33
CA PRO A 20 -1.67 4.55 -10.95
C PRO A 20 -1.01 3.18 -10.77
N THR A 21 0.24 3.06 -11.20
CA THR A 21 1.08 1.91 -10.86
C THR A 21 1.48 1.98 -9.38
N VAL A 22 1.19 0.90 -8.65
CA VAL A 22 1.53 0.74 -7.24
C VAL A 22 2.68 -0.24 -7.10
N TYR A 23 3.71 0.16 -6.37
CA TYR A 23 4.89 -0.67 -6.09
C TYR A 23 4.86 -1.15 -4.64
N PHE A 24 5.00 -2.46 -4.46
CA PHE A 24 5.19 -3.09 -3.17
C PHE A 24 6.65 -3.57 -3.08
N CYS A 25 7.38 -3.08 -2.08
CA CYS A 25 8.77 -3.43 -1.84
C CYS A 25 8.91 -4.06 -0.45
N GLU A 26 9.12 -5.37 -0.41
CA GLU A 26 9.35 -6.10 0.84
C GLU A 26 10.83 -6.22 1.14
N HIS A 27 11.17 -5.97 2.41
CA HIS A 27 12.49 -6.27 2.93
C HIS A 27 12.58 -7.75 3.31
N GLU A 28 13.76 -8.37 3.16
CA GLU A 28 13.99 -9.81 3.42
C GLU A 28 13.61 -10.26 4.82
N MET A 29 13.59 -9.34 5.79
CA MET A 29 13.15 -9.60 7.17
C MET A 29 11.63 -9.78 7.30
N LYS A 30 10.83 -9.57 6.23
CA LYS A 30 9.37 -9.75 6.15
C LYS A 30 8.58 -9.07 7.29
N ASN A 31 9.12 -8.01 7.88
CA ASN A 31 8.45 -7.25 8.94
C ASN A 31 7.75 -6.00 8.41
N SER A 32 8.03 -5.61 7.17
CA SER A 32 7.45 -4.41 6.58
C SER A 32 7.42 -4.49 5.05
N CYS A 33 6.50 -3.72 4.47
CA CYS A 33 6.34 -3.51 3.05
C CYS A 33 6.21 -2.01 2.75
N LEU A 34 7.11 -1.50 1.90
CA LEU A 34 6.99 -0.15 1.37
C LEU A 34 6.04 -0.15 0.18
N ILE A 35 4.95 0.59 0.30
CA ILE A 35 4.01 0.86 -0.78
C ILE A 35 4.35 2.22 -1.38
N ALA A 36 4.58 2.28 -2.68
CA ALA A 36 4.91 3.53 -3.37
C ALA A 36 4.06 3.72 -4.63
N ILE A 37 3.61 4.96 -4.83
CA ILE A 37 2.83 5.37 -6.00
C ILE A 37 3.50 6.62 -6.59
N PRO A 38 4.46 6.44 -7.51
CA PRO A 38 5.29 7.54 -8.00
C PRO A 38 4.50 8.66 -8.69
N SER A 39 3.41 8.33 -9.38
CA SER A 39 2.55 9.33 -10.03
C SER A 39 1.88 10.29 -9.05
N TRP A 40 1.83 9.92 -7.77
CA TRP A 40 1.26 10.74 -6.70
C TRP A 40 2.33 11.38 -5.81
N ASP A 41 3.63 11.15 -6.10
CA ASP A 41 4.73 11.49 -5.19
C ASP A 41 4.46 11.00 -3.75
N TRP A 42 3.93 9.77 -3.66
CA TRP A 42 3.39 9.24 -2.42
C TRP A 42 4.00 7.88 -2.09
N SER A 43 4.26 7.66 -0.81
CA SER A 43 4.65 6.36 -0.30
C SER A 43 4.19 6.19 1.15
N PHE A 44 4.07 4.93 1.56
CA PHE A 44 3.72 4.54 2.91
C PHE A 44 4.46 3.25 3.27
N LEU A 45 5.07 3.24 4.46
CA LEU A 45 5.71 2.06 5.01
C LEU A 45 4.71 1.33 5.89
N MET A 46 4.26 0.16 5.44
CA MET A 46 3.44 -0.75 6.23
C MET A 46 4.37 -1.60 7.11
N ASP A 47 4.18 -1.56 8.41
CA ASP A 47 4.93 -2.31 9.41
C ASP A 47 4.05 -3.41 10.01
N TYR A 48 4.30 -4.65 9.61
CA TYR A 48 3.54 -5.82 10.05
C TYR A 48 3.68 -6.12 11.55
N THR A 49 4.58 -5.44 12.26
CA THR A 49 4.68 -5.54 13.72
C THR A 49 3.65 -4.67 14.45
N ILE A 50 3.01 -3.73 13.74
CA ILE A 50 1.92 -2.89 14.26
C ILE A 50 0.59 -3.63 14.07
N ASP A 51 -0.30 -3.56 15.07
CA ASP A 51 -1.65 -4.11 14.93
C ASP A 51 -2.38 -3.38 13.80
N PHE A 52 -2.94 -4.15 12.87
CA PHE A 52 -3.72 -3.64 11.74
C PHE A 52 -4.81 -2.64 12.15
N LYS A 53 -5.43 -2.82 13.32
CA LYS A 53 -6.46 -1.90 13.84
C LYS A 53 -5.92 -0.49 14.08
N ASP A 54 -4.65 -0.36 14.41
CA ASP A 54 -3.99 0.91 14.71
C ASP A 54 -3.34 1.51 13.46
N GLU A 55 -2.77 0.68 12.58
CA GLU A 55 -2.11 1.14 11.35
C GLU A 55 -3.10 1.53 10.24
N LYS A 56 -4.22 0.79 10.11
CA LYS A 56 -5.21 1.02 9.04
C LYS A 56 -5.74 2.47 9.03
N PRO A 57 -6.14 3.09 10.16
CA PRO A 57 -6.53 4.50 10.18
C PRO A 57 -5.42 5.45 9.72
N MET A 58 -4.15 5.12 9.97
CA MET A 58 -3.01 5.93 9.53
C MET A 58 -2.86 5.88 8.01
N LEU A 59 -2.97 4.68 7.42
CA LEU A 59 -2.93 4.50 5.97
C LEU A 59 -4.12 5.20 5.29
N MET A 60 -5.34 5.05 5.84
CA MET A 60 -6.52 5.77 5.36
C MET A 60 -6.28 7.28 5.31
N LYS A 61 -5.82 7.85 6.43
CA LYS A 61 -5.53 9.29 6.54
C LYS A 61 -4.43 9.76 5.59
N ALA A 62 -3.42 8.92 5.34
CA ALA A 62 -2.37 9.23 4.37
C ALA A 62 -2.90 9.25 2.93
N LEU A 63 -3.90 8.42 2.62
CA LEU A 63 -4.54 8.28 1.32
C LEU A 63 -5.64 9.33 1.05
N GLU A 64 -6.27 9.88 2.08
CA GLU A 64 -7.31 10.94 1.94
C GLU A 64 -6.86 12.16 1.13
N LYS A 65 -5.55 12.39 0.99
CA LYS A 65 -5.00 13.47 0.16
C LYS A 65 -4.92 13.12 -1.33
N CYS A 66 -4.95 11.84 -1.68
CA CYS A 66 -4.72 11.33 -3.03
C CYS A 66 -6.00 10.70 -3.63
N VAL A 67 -6.86 10.13 -2.79
CA VAL A 67 -8.08 9.45 -3.21
C VAL A 67 -9.30 9.97 -2.46
N SER A 68 -10.46 9.92 -3.12
CA SER A 68 -11.75 10.28 -2.54
C SER A 68 -12.04 9.43 -1.29
N TYR A 69 -12.64 10.04 -0.26
CA TYR A 69 -13.03 9.36 0.98
C TYR A 69 -13.86 8.08 0.74
N HIS A 70 -14.70 8.07 -0.30
CA HIS A 70 -15.51 6.91 -0.66
C HIS A 70 -14.69 5.72 -1.16
N LEU A 71 -13.49 5.95 -1.68
CA LEU A 71 -12.58 4.93 -2.22
C LEU A 71 -11.45 4.56 -1.24
N VAL A 72 -11.11 5.44 -0.29
CA VAL A 72 -10.01 5.25 0.67
C VAL A 72 -10.05 3.88 1.32
N LYS A 73 -11.22 3.45 1.80
CA LYS A 73 -11.38 2.17 2.50
C LYS A 73 -11.07 0.98 1.58
N ASP A 74 -11.64 0.98 0.38
CA ASP A 74 -11.49 -0.12 -0.58
C ASP A 74 -10.03 -0.21 -1.05
N VAL A 75 -9.37 0.93 -1.27
CA VAL A 75 -7.94 1.00 -1.64
C VAL A 75 -7.06 0.43 -0.52
N VAL A 76 -7.34 0.81 0.72
CA VAL A 76 -6.62 0.30 1.90
C VAL A 76 -6.78 -1.21 2.01
N ASP A 77 -8.01 -1.72 1.91
CA ASP A 77 -8.29 -3.15 1.99
C ASP A 77 -7.51 -3.91 0.90
N VAL A 78 -7.49 -3.41 -0.35
CA VAL A 78 -6.71 -4.02 -1.43
C VAL A 78 -5.19 -4.00 -1.17
N PHE A 79 -4.65 -2.90 -0.62
CA PHE A 79 -3.22 -2.82 -0.31
C PHE A 79 -2.82 -3.84 0.75
N TYR A 80 -3.63 -3.99 1.81
CA TYR A 80 -3.37 -4.98 2.85
C TYR A 80 -3.57 -6.41 2.37
N ASP A 81 -4.66 -6.69 1.64
CA ASP A 81 -4.90 -8.02 1.07
C ASP A 81 -3.73 -8.44 0.18
N PHE A 82 -3.23 -7.52 -0.66
CA PHE A 82 -2.08 -7.79 -1.50
C PHE A 82 -0.80 -8.01 -0.68
N ALA A 83 -0.48 -7.09 0.23
CA ALA A 83 0.71 -7.18 1.06
C ALA A 83 0.74 -8.46 1.93
N LEU A 84 -0.41 -8.86 2.49
CA LEU A 84 -0.54 -10.07 3.30
C LEU A 84 -0.57 -11.36 2.48
N SER A 85 -1.06 -11.33 1.23
CA SER A 85 -1.05 -12.52 0.36
C SER A 85 0.35 -13.01 -0.01
N GLU A 86 1.36 -12.16 0.14
CA GLU A 86 2.76 -12.45 -0.20
C GLU A 86 3.59 -12.92 1.02
N ILE A 87 3.03 -12.89 2.23
CA ILE A 87 3.66 -13.38 3.48
C ILE A 87 3.75 -14.91 3.48
#